data_AF-A0AAV1D9F5-F1
#
_entry.id   AF-A0AAV1D9F5-F1
#
_cell.length_a   1.000
_cell.length_b   1.000
_cell.length_c   1.000
_cell.angle_alpha   90.00
_cell.angle_beta   90.00
_cell.angle_gamma   90.00
#
_symmetry.space_group_name_H-M   'P 1'
#
loop_
_entity.id
_entity.type
_entity.pdbx_description
1 polymer ?
#
loop_
_entity_poly.entity_id
_entity_poly.type
_entity_poly.pdbx_seq_one_letter_code
_entity_poly.pdbx_strand_id
1 'polypeptide(L)'
;MTTTVANSNPNSNSIRELNSQLTQIVNEFEAEKKKGEAFDLMWKARQNHYWWESPIDELGLHELEQLRDYMKDLKKSVTEQVGKYETKPTTGVNLGSMTSNFYGFGYDHHHGLF
;
A
#
# COMPACT_ATOMS: atom_id res chain seq x y z
N MET A 1 -0.51 -31.23 53.69
CA MET A 1 -0.44 -30.98 52.24
C MET A 1 -1.48 -29.92 51.91
N THR A 2 -1.06 -28.66 51.78
CA THR A 2 -1.96 -27.53 51.54
C THR A 2 -2.06 -27.27 50.04
N THR A 3 -3.15 -27.71 49.43
CA THR A 3 -3.47 -27.37 48.04
C THR A 3 -3.96 -25.93 47.99
N THR A 4 -3.08 -25.01 47.62
CA THR A 4 -3.43 -23.63 47.31
C THR A 4 -4.15 -23.64 45.97
N VAL A 5 -5.47 -23.57 45.99
CA VAL A 5 -6.27 -23.27 44.80
C VAL A 5 -5.92 -21.85 44.36
N ALA A 6 -5.27 -21.73 43.21
CA ALA A 6 -5.01 -20.46 42.56
C ALA A 6 -6.34 -19.78 42.24
N ASN A 7 -6.81 -18.92 43.15
CA ASN A 7 -7.87 -17.98 42.82
C ASN A 7 -7.27 -17.04 41.77
N SER A 8 -7.77 -17.16 40.55
CA SER A 8 -7.42 -16.28 39.45
C SER A 8 -8.62 -15.37 39.30
N ASN A 9 -8.55 -14.14 39.83
CA ASN A 9 -9.61 -13.16 39.66
C ASN A 9 -9.77 -12.90 38.15
N PRO A 10 -10.93 -13.22 37.52
CA PRO A 10 -11.13 -13.05 36.08
C PRO A 10 -10.89 -11.61 35.62
N ASN A 11 -11.17 -10.63 36.48
CA ASN A 11 -10.90 -9.21 36.21
C ASN A 11 -9.39 -8.92 36.13
N SER A 12 -8.58 -9.56 36.99
CA SER A 12 -7.11 -9.40 36.97
C SER A 12 -6.50 -10.02 35.70
N ASN A 13 -7.05 -11.13 35.22
CA ASN A 13 -6.57 -11.78 34.00
C ASN A 13 -6.93 -10.95 32.76
N SER A 14 -8.15 -10.41 32.69
CA SER A 14 -8.60 -9.53 31.61
C SER A 14 -7.76 -8.24 31.54
N ILE A 15 -7.49 -7.59 32.68
CA ILE A 15 -6.63 -6.40 32.73
C ILE A 15 -5.21 -6.71 32.24
N ARG A 16 -4.65 -7.86 32.63
CA ARG A 16 -3.30 -8.27 32.20
C ARG A 16 -3.23 -8.52 30.68
N GLU A 17 -4.26 -9.13 30.12
CA GLU A 17 -4.38 -9.36 28.69
C GLU A 17 -4.47 -8.03 27.91
N LEU A 18 -5.32 -7.12 28.36
CA LEU A 18 -5.45 -5.78 27.75
C LEU A 18 -4.13 -5.00 27.80
N ASN A 19 -3.40 -5.05 28.92
CA ASN A 19 -2.08 -4.43 29.02
C ASN A 19 -1.06 -5.03 28.05
N SER A 20 -1.12 -6.35 27.82
CA SER A 20 -0.28 -7.04 26.85
C SER A 20 -0.60 -6.59 25.41
N GLN A 21 -1.89 -6.51 25.06
CA GLN A 21 -2.34 -6.04 23.76
C GLN A 21 -1.95 -4.58 23.52
N LEU A 22 -2.13 -3.71 24.53
CA LEU A 22 -1.71 -2.32 24.46
C LEU A 22 -0.20 -2.19 24.22
N THR A 23 0.61 -2.95 24.96
CA THR A 23 2.06 -2.95 24.79
C THR A 23 2.45 -3.40 23.37
N GLN A 24 1.80 -4.43 22.84
CA GLN A 24 2.04 -4.89 21.49
C GLN A 24 1.73 -3.80 20.45
N ILE A 25 0.56 -3.16 20.55
CA ILE A 25 0.14 -2.10 19.62
C ILE A 25 1.11 -0.91 19.69
N VAL A 26 1.54 -0.52 20.90
CA VAL A 26 2.53 0.55 21.07
C VAL A 26 3.86 0.20 20.40
N ASN A 27 4.34 -1.04 20.57
CA ASN A 27 5.58 -1.48 19.94
C ASN A 27 5.48 -1.51 18.41
N GLU A 28 4.36 -1.99 17.85
CA GLU A 28 4.11 -1.99 16.41
C GLU A 28 4.05 -0.57 15.85
N PHE A 29 3.37 0.34 16.55
CA PHE A 29 3.30 1.75 16.20
C PHE A 29 4.70 2.41 16.20
N GLU A 30 5.50 2.18 17.24
CA GLU A 30 6.86 2.69 17.31
C GLU A 30 7.76 2.14 16.19
N ALA A 31 7.61 0.86 15.86
CA ALA A 31 8.34 0.24 14.76
C ALA A 31 7.97 0.88 13.41
N GLU A 32 6.69 1.11 13.18
CA GLU A 32 6.21 1.77 11.95
C GLU A 32 6.66 3.23 11.87
N LYS A 33 6.63 3.96 13.00
CA LYS A 33 7.17 5.32 13.10
C LYS A 33 8.64 5.37 12.70
N LYS A 34 9.46 4.45 13.20
CA LYS A 34 10.90 4.36 12.86
C LYS A 34 11.12 4.06 11.38
N LYS A 35 10.30 3.22 10.75
CA LYS A 35 10.36 2.99 9.31
C LYS A 35 10.04 4.27 8.53
N GLY A 36 9.01 5.00 8.94
CA GLY A 36 8.66 6.29 8.37
C GLY A 36 9.79 7.31 8.47
N GLU A 37 10.42 7.43 9.63
CA GLU A 37 11.59 8.30 9.85
C GLU A 37 12.79 7.90 8.96
N ALA A 38 13.08 6.59 8.86
CA ALA A 38 14.15 6.09 7.99
C ALA A 38 13.86 6.36 6.50
N PHE A 39 12.60 6.21 6.08
CA PHE A 39 12.16 6.52 4.73
C PHE A 39 12.31 8.02 4.43
N ASP A 40 11.91 8.90 5.34
CA ASP A 40 12.04 10.35 5.17
C ASP A 40 13.52 10.78 5.05
N LEU A 41 14.40 10.20 5.86
CA LEU A 41 15.85 10.43 5.75
C LEU A 41 16.41 9.95 4.41
N MET A 42 16.03 8.74 3.98
CA MET A 42 16.44 8.20 2.69
C MET A 42 15.93 9.07 1.54
N TRP A 43 14.68 9.51 1.60
CA TRP A 43 14.03 10.36 0.61
C TRP A 43 14.75 11.70 0.48
N LYS A 44 15.00 12.39 1.60
CA LYS A 44 15.77 13.65 1.63
C LYS A 44 17.18 13.51 1.09
N ALA A 45 17.85 12.39 1.38
CA ALA A 45 19.18 12.12 0.81
C ALA A 45 19.12 11.96 -0.71
N ARG A 46 18.02 11.41 -1.23
CA ARG A 46 17.81 11.12 -2.65
C ARG A 46 17.49 12.36 -3.48
N GLN A 47 16.76 13.31 -2.92
CA GLN A 47 16.45 14.61 -3.55
C GLN A 47 17.71 15.37 -4.00
N ASN A 48 18.82 15.23 -3.26
CA ASN A 48 20.11 15.83 -3.64
C ASN A 48 20.74 15.19 -4.89
N HIS A 49 20.28 14.02 -5.30
CA HIS A 49 20.84 13.26 -6.42
C HIS A 49 19.89 13.17 -7.62
N TYR A 50 18.58 13.27 -7.39
CA TYR A 50 17.57 13.20 -8.43
C TYR A 50 16.61 14.38 -8.30
N TRP A 51 16.74 15.33 -9.22
CA TRP A 51 15.89 16.52 -9.25
C TRP A 51 14.40 16.16 -9.33
N TRP A 52 14.02 15.09 -10.06
CA TRP A 52 12.61 14.66 -10.23
C TRP A 52 11.97 14.06 -8.96
N GLU A 53 12.74 13.82 -7.89
CA GLU A 53 12.22 13.40 -6.58
C GLU A 53 12.03 14.58 -5.62
N SER A 54 12.40 15.81 -6.02
CA SER A 54 12.05 17.00 -5.25
C SER A 54 10.54 17.24 -5.26
N PRO A 55 9.99 17.94 -4.25
CA PRO A 55 8.59 18.33 -4.22
C PRO A 55 8.20 19.06 -5.50
N ILE A 56 6.99 18.83 -5.99
CA ILE A 56 6.54 19.34 -7.30
C ILE A 56 6.57 20.87 -7.36
N ASP A 57 6.36 21.53 -6.23
CA ASP A 57 6.39 22.97 -6.02
C ASP A 57 7.80 23.56 -5.96
N GLU A 58 8.83 22.72 -5.80
CA GLU A 58 10.25 23.11 -5.84
C GLU A 58 10.87 22.95 -7.24
N LEU A 59 10.17 22.29 -8.18
CA LEU A 59 10.66 22.09 -9.55
C LEU A 59 10.48 23.34 -10.42
N GLY A 60 11.51 23.65 -11.21
CA GLY A 60 11.43 24.69 -12.23
C GLY A 60 10.54 24.28 -13.41
N LEU A 61 10.09 25.27 -14.19
CA LEU A 61 9.22 25.03 -15.36
C LEU A 61 9.82 24.00 -16.34
N HIS A 62 11.13 24.11 -16.61
CA HIS A 62 11.81 23.20 -17.53
C HIS A 62 11.82 21.76 -17.02
N GLU A 63 12.09 21.57 -15.73
CA GLU A 63 12.11 20.27 -15.06
C GLU A 63 10.71 19.64 -15.08
N LEU A 64 9.67 20.45 -14.83
CA LEU A 64 8.28 20.02 -14.91
C LEU A 64 7.89 19.58 -16.33
N GLU A 65 8.31 20.30 -17.35
CA GLU A 65 8.07 19.93 -18.75
C GLU A 65 8.76 18.61 -19.11
N GLN A 66 10.02 18.46 -18.72
CA GLN A 66 10.77 17.21 -18.91
C GLN A 66 10.10 16.04 -18.17
N LEU A 67 9.75 16.22 -16.90
CA LEU A 67 9.09 15.21 -16.08
C LEU A 67 7.77 14.77 -16.70
N ARG A 68 6.94 15.73 -17.14
CA ARG A 68 5.70 15.46 -17.84
C ARG A 68 5.93 14.59 -19.07
N ASP A 69 6.93 14.90 -19.89
CA ASP A 69 7.17 14.19 -21.13
C ASP A 69 7.72 12.78 -20.88
N TYR A 70 8.63 12.61 -19.91
CA TYR A 70 9.06 11.28 -19.45
C TYR A 70 7.90 10.44 -18.89
N MET A 71 6.97 11.05 -18.14
CA MET A 71 5.79 10.34 -17.62
C MET A 71 4.84 9.90 -18.74
N LYS A 72 4.68 10.69 -19.81
CA LYS A 72 3.90 10.29 -21.00
C LYS A 72 4.54 9.09 -21.69
N ASP A 73 5.85 9.12 -21.88
CA ASP A 73 6.60 8.03 -22.51
C ASP A 73 6.53 6.77 -21.67
N LEU A 74 6.71 6.88 -20.35
CA LEU A 74 6.56 5.76 -19.42
C LEU A 74 5.15 5.15 -19.50
N LYS A 75 4.10 5.99 -19.47
CA LYS A 75 2.71 5.54 -19.59
C LYS A 75 2.51 4.75 -20.89
N LYS A 76 3.00 5.27 -22.01
CA LYS A 76 2.94 4.58 -23.31
C LYS A 76 3.64 3.22 -23.25
N SER A 77 4.87 3.16 -22.75
CA SER A 77 5.63 1.91 -22.63
C SER A 77 4.97 0.88 -21.72
N VAL A 78 4.32 1.32 -20.63
CA VAL A 78 3.56 0.43 -19.74
C VAL A 78 2.31 -0.10 -20.45
N THR A 79 1.54 0.75 -21.13
CA THR A 79 0.35 0.32 -21.89
C THR A 79 0.72 -0.66 -23.02
N GLU A 80 1.82 -0.42 -23.74
CA GLU A 80 2.33 -1.35 -24.74
C GLU A 80 2.73 -2.70 -24.14
N GLN A 81 3.32 -2.72 -22.94
CA GLN A 81 3.63 -3.97 -22.25
C GLN A 81 2.37 -4.72 -21.85
N VAL A 82 1.39 -4.05 -21.25
CA VAL A 82 0.10 -4.66 -20.87
C VAL A 82 -0.60 -5.26 -22.10
N GLY A 83 -0.68 -4.52 -23.21
CA GLY A 83 -1.26 -5.00 -24.46
C GLY A 83 -0.59 -6.27 -25.02
N LYS A 84 0.74 -6.43 -24.84
CA LYS A 84 1.46 -7.65 -25.24
C LYS A 84 1.02 -8.88 -24.45
N TYR A 85 0.64 -8.72 -23.19
CA TYR A 85 0.16 -9.81 -22.34
C TYR A 85 -1.35 -10.07 -22.53
N GLU A 86 -2.12 -9.06 -22.97
CA GLU A 86 -3.54 -9.20 -23.30
C GLU A 86 -3.79 -9.88 -24.66
N THR A 87 -2.82 -9.85 -25.58
CA THR A 87 -2.91 -10.58 -26.86
C THR A 87 -2.27 -11.97 -26.80
N LYS A 88 -2.87 -12.88 -26.03
CA LYS A 88 -2.85 -14.31 -26.41
C LYS A 88 -4.28 -14.73 -26.71
N PRO A 89 -4.64 -15.04 -27.96
CA PRO A 89 -5.79 -15.90 -28.18
C PRO A 89 -5.42 -17.26 -27.58
N THR A 90 -5.94 -17.55 -26.39
CA THR A 90 -5.92 -18.90 -25.83
C THR A 90 -6.88 -19.73 -26.68
N THR A 91 -6.38 -20.20 -27.81
CA THR A 91 -7.04 -21.21 -28.62
C THR A 91 -7.10 -22.49 -27.80
N GLY A 92 -8.29 -22.78 -27.26
CA GLY A 92 -8.67 -24.12 -26.83
C GLY A 92 -8.32 -24.53 -25.41
N VAL A 93 -8.92 -23.88 -24.40
CA VAL A 93 -9.41 -24.61 -23.21
C VAL A 93 -10.72 -23.96 -22.78
N ASN A 94 -11.83 -24.69 -22.88
CA ASN A 94 -13.08 -24.30 -22.24
C ASN A 94 -12.86 -24.37 -20.72
N LEU A 95 -12.89 -23.22 -20.05
CA LEU A 95 -13.04 -23.15 -18.61
C LEU A 95 -14.22 -22.26 -18.27
N GLY A 96 -15.42 -22.73 -18.65
CA GLY A 96 -16.72 -22.22 -18.15
C GLY A 96 -16.93 -22.40 -16.65
N SER A 97 -15.87 -22.39 -15.83
CA SER A 97 -15.95 -22.40 -14.37
C SER A 97 -14.68 -21.80 -13.77
N MET A 98 -14.51 -20.48 -13.82
CA MET A 98 -13.70 -19.71 -12.85
C MET A 98 -13.90 -18.21 -13.07
N THR A 99 -15.15 -17.77 -12.98
CA THR A 99 -15.46 -16.37 -12.69
C THR A 99 -16.05 -16.31 -11.29
N SER A 100 -15.18 -16.28 -10.29
CA SER A 100 -15.55 -15.73 -8.99
C SER A 100 -14.29 -15.08 -8.43
N ASN A 101 -14.35 -13.75 -8.34
CA ASN A 101 -13.43 -12.85 -7.62
C ASN A 101 -12.32 -12.11 -8.40
N PHE A 102 -12.59 -11.64 -9.61
CA PHE A 102 -11.80 -10.53 -10.19
C PHE A 102 -12.69 -9.46 -10.83
N TYR A 103 -13.56 -8.82 -10.04
CA TYR A 103 -14.13 -7.50 -10.36
C TYR A 103 -14.40 -6.77 -9.05
N GLY A 104 -13.47 -5.89 -8.68
CA GLY A 104 -13.56 -5.09 -7.46
C GLY A 104 -12.87 -3.73 -7.62
N PHE A 105 -12.84 -3.18 -8.84
CA PHE A 105 -12.52 -1.77 -9.10
C PHE A 105 -13.32 -1.30 -10.31
N GLY A 106 -14.64 -1.23 -10.14
CA GLY A 106 -15.54 -0.55 -11.07
C GLY A 106 -15.67 0.91 -10.63
N TYR A 107 -15.13 1.82 -11.44
CA TYR A 107 -15.46 3.24 -11.37
C TYR A 107 -16.85 3.42 -12.00
N ASP A 108 -17.87 3.72 -11.21
CA ASP A 108 -19.16 4.17 -11.75
C ASP A 108 -19.13 5.70 -11.92
N HIS A 109 -19.12 6.10 -13.19
CA HIS A 109 -19.37 7.45 -13.66
C HIS A 109 -20.81 7.54 -14.19
N HIS A 110 -21.62 8.41 -13.57
CA HIS A 110 -22.89 8.99 -14.03
C HIS A 110 -24.09 8.03 -14.18
N HIS A 111 -25.31 8.30 -13.69
CA HIS A 111 -26.06 9.55 -13.68
C HIS A 111 -27.06 9.58 -12.51
N GLY A 112 -27.11 10.70 -11.78
CA GLY A 112 -28.32 11.11 -11.08
C GLY A 112 -29.25 11.81 -12.07
N LEU A 113 -30.54 11.53 -11.99
CA LEU A 113 -31.66 12.48 -12.20
C LEU A 113 -32.98 11.73 -11.93
N PHE A 114 -33.81 12.36 -11.09
CA PHE A 114 -35.15 12.02 -10.61
C PHE A 114 -35.26 11.06 -9.42
#